data_AF-A0A518GD63-F1
#
_entry.id   AF-A0A518GD63-F1
#
_cell.length_a   1.000
_cell.length_b   1.000
_cell.length_c   1.000
_cell.angle_alpha   90.00
_cell.angle_beta   90.00
_cell.angle_gamma   90.00
#
_symmetry.space_group_name_H-M   'P 1'
#
loop_
_entity.id
_entity.type
_entity.pdbx_description
1 polymer ?
#
loop_
_entity_poly.entity_id
_entity_poly.type
_entity_poly.pdbx_seq_one_letter_code
_entity_poly.pdbx_strand_id
1 'polypeptide(L)'
;MLGPETRASLIASLNDPASEEAWTEFAAVYRPLVIRVARAKGLQNADADDVAQDVLSAVGKSLESFTSSGEGSFRRWLYQITRNLVVNQLMRGPFSGRRGPIGSGDSDVQYLLSQAPTPEDQTATLFRIEYRRARFQQAAEKVKNQFSELTWQCFWQTSVENQSVEHVASSIGKTVGAVRVARCRVLAKIREEIQNDIDE
;
A
#
# COMPACT_ATOMS: atom_id res chain seq x y z
N MET A 1 -2.39 15.05 6.19
CA MET A 1 -1.13 14.33 5.92
C MET A 1 -1.39 13.09 5.09
N LEU A 2 -1.06 13.17 3.80
CA LEU A 2 -1.06 12.09 2.82
C LEU A 2 0.16 11.18 3.12
N GLY A 3 0.03 9.86 2.96
CA GLY A 3 1.16 8.92 3.17
C GLY A 3 2.21 9.03 2.06
N PRO A 4 3.38 8.38 2.21
CA PRO A 4 4.50 8.49 1.27
C PRO A 4 4.12 8.17 -0.18
N GLU A 5 4.82 8.77 -1.13
CA GLU A 5 4.44 8.79 -2.54
C GLU A 5 4.88 7.53 -3.29
N THR A 6 4.25 7.28 -4.43
CA THR A 6 4.78 6.37 -5.46
C THR A 6 5.83 7.17 -6.22
N ARG A 7 7.06 6.67 -6.34
CA ARG A 7 8.14 7.37 -7.04
C ARG A 7 7.70 7.80 -8.44
N ALA A 8 7.98 9.05 -8.79
CA ALA A 8 7.71 9.55 -10.14
C ALA A 8 8.52 8.79 -11.19
N SER A 9 9.74 8.36 -10.83
CA SER A 9 10.59 7.48 -11.64
C SER A 9 9.93 6.13 -11.89
N LEU A 10 9.37 5.48 -10.86
CA LEU A 10 8.62 4.22 -11.03
C LEU A 10 7.40 4.40 -11.95
N ILE A 11 6.63 5.47 -11.79
CA ILE A 11 5.47 5.75 -12.67
C ILE A 11 5.92 5.96 -14.12
N ALA A 12 7.02 6.69 -14.32
CA ALA A 12 7.60 6.91 -15.65
C ALA A 12 8.12 5.60 -16.27
N SER A 13 8.76 4.74 -15.48
CA SER A 13 9.27 3.43 -15.93
C SER A 13 8.14 2.46 -16.28
N LEU A 14 6.98 2.54 -15.62
CA LEU A 14 5.83 1.69 -15.94
C LEU A 14 5.22 1.98 -17.32
N ASN A 15 5.43 3.19 -17.88
CA ASN A 15 5.03 3.53 -19.25
C ASN A 15 5.93 2.88 -20.31
N ASP A 16 7.07 2.31 -19.93
CA ASP A 16 7.89 1.51 -20.83
C ASP A 16 7.45 0.03 -20.74
N PRO A 17 6.85 -0.55 -21.79
CA PRO A 17 6.41 -1.95 -21.81
C PRO A 17 7.56 -2.95 -21.60
N ALA A 18 8.81 -2.54 -21.84
CA ALA A 18 9.99 -3.37 -21.62
C ALA A 18 10.47 -3.39 -20.15
N SER A 19 9.88 -2.56 -19.28
CA SER A 19 10.30 -2.45 -17.88
C SER A 19 9.66 -3.51 -16.98
N GLU A 20 10.01 -4.78 -17.21
CA GLU A 20 9.56 -5.92 -16.38
C GLU A 20 9.93 -5.74 -14.89
N GLU A 21 11.07 -5.11 -14.62
CA GLU A 21 11.54 -4.80 -13.27
C GLU A 21 10.63 -3.77 -12.56
N ALA A 22 10.24 -2.69 -13.25
CA ALA A 22 9.31 -1.70 -12.69
C ALA A 22 7.93 -2.31 -12.41
N TRP A 23 7.44 -3.18 -13.29
CA TRP A 23 6.20 -3.93 -13.07
C TRP A 23 6.30 -4.89 -11.89
N THR A 24 7.45 -5.54 -11.71
CA THR A 24 7.72 -6.43 -10.58
C THR A 24 7.73 -5.66 -9.26
N GLU A 25 8.41 -4.52 -9.19
CA GLU A 25 8.44 -3.65 -8.01
C GLU A 25 7.03 -3.11 -7.70
N PHE A 26 6.32 -2.65 -8.73
CA PHE A 26 4.95 -2.17 -8.59
C PHE A 26 4.02 -3.26 -8.03
N ALA A 27 4.04 -4.46 -8.61
CA ALA A 27 3.23 -5.59 -8.14
C ALA A 27 3.58 -5.98 -6.70
N ALA A 28 4.87 -5.97 -6.32
CA ALA A 28 5.31 -6.28 -4.97
C ALA A 28 4.75 -5.32 -3.91
N VAL A 29 4.54 -4.04 -4.28
CA VAL A 29 3.95 -3.03 -3.37
C VAL A 29 2.42 -3.13 -3.36
N TYR A 30 1.78 -3.13 -4.53
CA TYR A 30 0.34 -2.90 -4.64
C TYR A 30 -0.51 -4.16 -4.63
N ARG A 31 -0.02 -5.30 -5.13
CA ARG A 31 -0.77 -6.57 -5.06
C ARG A 31 -1.16 -6.94 -3.61
N PRO A 32 -0.23 -7.00 -2.64
CA PRO A 32 -0.60 -7.38 -1.28
C PRO A 32 -1.47 -6.32 -0.59
N LEU A 33 -1.36 -5.05 -1.00
CA LEU A 33 -2.24 -3.99 -0.53
C LEU A 33 -3.69 -4.20 -0.98
N VAL A 34 -3.89 -4.44 -2.28
CA VAL A 34 -5.22 -4.69 -2.85
C VAL A 34 -5.87 -5.89 -2.18
N ILE A 35 -5.13 -6.98 -2.00
CA ILE A 35 -5.61 -8.18 -1.30
C ILE A 35 -6.05 -7.85 0.12
N ARG A 36 -5.25 -7.10 0.89
CA ARG A 36 -5.63 -6.72 2.27
C ARG A 36 -6.89 -5.88 2.31
N VAL A 37 -7.03 -4.92 1.39
CA VAL A 37 -8.23 -4.08 1.29
C VAL A 37 -9.45 -4.90 0.89
N ALA A 38 -9.32 -5.79 -0.09
CA ALA A 38 -10.39 -6.71 -0.52
C ALA A 38 -10.84 -7.63 0.63
N ARG A 39 -9.88 -8.25 1.34
CA ARG A 39 -10.18 -9.10 2.49
C ARG A 39 -10.82 -8.34 3.65
N ALA A 40 -10.36 -7.12 3.93
CA ALA A 40 -10.96 -6.27 4.95
C ALA A 40 -12.42 -5.89 4.62
N LYS A 41 -12.81 -5.96 3.34
CA LYS A 41 -14.18 -5.75 2.86
C LYS A 41 -15.02 -7.02 2.79
N GLY A 42 -14.46 -8.18 3.14
CA GLY A 42 -15.18 -9.45 3.25
C GLY A 42 -15.00 -10.41 2.07
N LEU A 43 -14.09 -10.13 1.11
CA LEU A 43 -13.77 -11.10 0.05
C LEU A 43 -12.99 -12.29 0.63
N GLN A 44 -13.28 -13.48 0.10
CA GLN A 44 -12.44 -14.66 0.31
C GLN A 44 -11.09 -14.49 -0.40
N ASN A 45 -10.11 -15.31 -0.02
CA ASN A 45 -8.74 -15.20 -0.55
C ASN A 45 -8.67 -15.30 -2.08
N ALA A 46 -9.41 -16.26 -2.68
CA ALA A 46 -9.43 -16.43 -4.14
C ALA A 46 -9.95 -15.18 -4.85
N ASP A 47 -11.13 -14.69 -4.44
CA ASP A 47 -11.70 -13.46 -5.02
C ASP A 47 -10.81 -12.23 -4.80
N ALA A 48 -10.09 -12.17 -3.67
CA ALA A 48 -9.14 -11.08 -3.40
C ALA A 48 -7.90 -11.13 -4.30
N ASP A 49 -7.39 -12.33 -4.61
CA ASP A 49 -6.29 -12.53 -5.56
C ASP A 49 -6.73 -12.19 -6.99
N ASP A 50 -7.95 -12.59 -7.39
CA ASP A 50 -8.52 -12.26 -8.69
C ASP A 50 -8.69 -10.74 -8.86
N VAL A 51 -9.25 -10.07 -7.85
CA VAL A 51 -9.38 -8.60 -7.86
C VAL A 51 -8.01 -7.92 -7.92
N ALA A 52 -6.99 -8.46 -7.26
CA ALA A 52 -5.64 -7.92 -7.34
C ALA A 52 -5.06 -8.03 -8.76
N GLN A 53 -5.30 -9.15 -9.44
CA GLN A 53 -4.92 -9.32 -10.84
C GLN A 53 -5.68 -8.36 -11.75
N ASP A 54 -6.99 -8.20 -11.55
CA ASP A 54 -7.81 -7.25 -12.32
C ASP A 54 -7.35 -5.80 -12.13
N VAL A 55 -6.96 -5.42 -10.91
CA VAL A 55 -6.42 -4.09 -10.61
C VAL A 55 -5.12 -3.86 -11.36
N LEU A 56 -4.14 -4.78 -11.25
CA LEU A 56 -2.86 -4.63 -11.95
C LEU A 56 -3.04 -4.57 -13.47
N SER A 57 -3.95 -5.39 -14.01
CA SER A 57 -4.27 -5.41 -15.44
C SER A 57 -4.93 -4.10 -15.90
N ALA A 58 -5.86 -3.56 -15.10
CA ALA A 58 -6.52 -2.30 -15.38
C ALA A 58 -5.54 -1.12 -15.32
N VAL A 59 -4.59 -1.15 -14.38
CA VAL A 59 -3.51 -0.16 -14.29
C VAL A 59 -2.69 -0.16 -15.57
N GLY A 60 -2.21 -1.32 -16.04
CA GLY A 60 -1.41 -1.40 -17.28
C GLY A 60 -2.10 -0.81 -18.50
N LYS A 61 -3.41 -1.01 -18.63
CA LYS A 61 -4.19 -0.48 -19.77
C LYS A 61 -4.46 1.01 -19.70
N SER A 62 -4.66 1.52 -18.49
CA SER A 62 -5.01 2.93 -18.29
C SER A 62 -3.83 3.81 -17.94
N LEU A 63 -2.62 3.25 -17.85
CA LEU A 63 -1.44 4.00 -17.51
C LEU A 63 -1.06 5.01 -18.60
N GLU A 64 -1.20 4.64 -19.88
CA GLU A 64 -0.92 5.54 -21.00
C GLU A 64 -1.80 6.80 -20.99
N SER A 65 -3.02 6.71 -20.46
CA SER A 65 -3.94 7.85 -20.35
C SER A 65 -3.87 8.56 -18.99
N PHE A 66 -3.07 8.05 -18.05
CA PHE A 66 -2.89 8.67 -16.75
C PHE A 66 -2.04 9.94 -16.86
N THR A 67 -2.59 11.06 -16.38
CA THR A 67 -1.86 12.33 -16.27
C THR A 67 -1.74 12.75 -14.81
N SER A 68 -0.51 13.00 -14.36
CA SER A 68 -0.26 13.46 -13.00
C SER A 68 -0.79 14.89 -12.83
N SER A 69 -1.75 15.08 -11.93
CA SER A 69 -2.33 16.40 -11.59
C SER A 69 -1.85 16.92 -10.24
N GLY A 70 -0.61 16.59 -9.85
CA GLY A 70 0.01 16.97 -8.58
C GLY A 70 0.13 15.83 -7.57
N GLU A 71 0.54 16.16 -6.34
CA GLU A 71 0.91 15.19 -5.29
C GLU A 71 -0.20 14.16 -5.01
N GLY A 72 0.22 12.90 -4.92
CA GLY A 72 -0.65 11.75 -4.65
C GLY A 72 -1.77 11.52 -5.66
N SER A 73 -1.71 12.09 -6.87
CA SER A 73 -2.66 11.87 -7.96
C SER A 73 -2.71 10.42 -8.41
N PHE A 74 -1.55 9.78 -8.57
CA PHE A 74 -1.44 8.36 -8.94
C PHE A 74 -2.09 7.44 -7.90
N ARG A 75 -1.83 7.66 -6.60
CA ARG A 75 -2.45 6.85 -5.54
C ARG A 75 -3.97 7.02 -5.52
N ARG A 76 -4.48 8.24 -5.73
CA ARG A 76 -5.93 8.50 -5.83
C ARG A 76 -6.54 7.77 -7.02
N TRP A 77 -5.84 7.76 -8.14
CA TRP A 77 -6.24 7.05 -9.35
C TRP A 77 -6.22 5.52 -9.17
N LEU A 78 -5.13 4.95 -8.65
CA LEU A 78 -5.02 3.52 -8.34
C LEU A 78 -6.06 3.08 -7.30
N TYR A 79 -6.29 3.92 -6.30
CA TYR A 79 -7.37 3.72 -5.33
C TYR A 79 -8.73 3.61 -6.03
N GLN A 80 -9.01 4.50 -7.00
CA GLN A 80 -10.27 4.51 -7.71
C GLN A 80 -10.49 3.20 -8.47
N ILE A 81 -9.46 2.73 -9.18
CA ILE A 81 -9.47 1.43 -9.86
C ILE A 81 -9.73 0.30 -8.86
N THR A 82 -8.97 0.27 -7.75
CA THR A 82 -9.07 -0.76 -6.71
C THR A 82 -10.47 -0.81 -6.10
N ARG A 83 -10.98 0.34 -5.66
CA ARG A 83 -12.31 0.46 -5.05
C ARG A 83 -13.38 -0.06 -5.99
N ASN A 84 -13.37 0.37 -7.24
CA ASN A 84 -14.46 0.06 -8.15
C ASN A 84 -14.45 -1.42 -8.54
N LEU A 85 -13.28 -2.04 -8.66
CA LEU A 85 -13.16 -3.49 -8.86
C LEU A 85 -13.58 -4.29 -7.61
N VAL A 86 -13.17 -3.87 -6.41
CA VAL A 86 -13.62 -4.51 -5.16
C VAL A 86 -15.14 -4.40 -4.98
N VAL A 87 -15.72 -3.22 -5.19
CA VAL A 87 -17.17 -3.00 -5.10
C VAL A 87 -17.92 -3.82 -6.15
N ASN A 88 -17.40 -3.88 -7.38
CA ASN A 88 -18.00 -4.71 -8.42
C ASN A 88 -17.98 -6.19 -8.00
N GLN A 89 -16.85 -6.69 -7.48
CA GLN A 89 -16.74 -8.06 -7.00
C GLN A 89 -17.70 -8.37 -5.83
N LEU A 90 -17.90 -7.43 -4.90
CA LEU A 90 -18.88 -7.58 -3.81
C LEU A 90 -20.33 -7.57 -4.31
N MET A 91 -20.63 -6.77 -5.33
CA MET A 91 -21.96 -6.71 -5.95
C MET A 91 -22.27 -7.94 -6.80
N ARG A 92 -21.25 -8.70 -7.23
CA ARG A 92 -21.35 -10.00 -7.94
C ARG A 92 -21.70 -11.19 -7.04
N GLY A 93 -22.40 -10.97 -5.93
CA GLY A 93 -22.72 -12.01 -4.94
C GLY A 93 -23.32 -13.32 -5.52
N PRO A 94 -23.45 -14.38 -4.71
CA PRO A 94 -23.73 -15.76 -5.16
C PRO A 94 -25.03 -15.97 -5.97
N PHE A 95 -25.87 -14.94 -6.12
CA PHE A 95 -27.11 -14.94 -6.88
C PHE A 95 -27.04 -14.19 -8.22
N SER A 96 -25.92 -13.54 -8.57
CA SER A 96 -25.80 -12.86 -9.87
C SER A 96 -25.39 -13.85 -10.97
N GLY A 97 -26.35 -14.66 -11.40
CA GLY A 97 -26.22 -15.40 -12.65
C GLY A 97 -26.01 -14.43 -13.82
N ARG A 98 -24.91 -14.63 -14.56
CA ARG A 98 -24.61 -14.02 -15.86
C ARG A 98 -24.28 -12.51 -15.85
N ARG A 99 -23.03 -12.20 -15.50
CA ARG A 99 -22.13 -11.38 -16.32
C ARG A 99 -20.74 -11.96 -16.10
N GLY A 100 -20.06 -12.36 -17.17
CA GLY A 100 -18.74 -13.00 -17.11
C GLY A 100 -17.67 -12.10 -16.46
N PRO A 101 -16.41 -12.55 -16.38
CA PRO A 101 -15.29 -11.67 -16.02
C PRO A 101 -15.42 -10.35 -16.79
N ILE A 102 -15.10 -9.21 -16.17
CA ILE A 102 -14.99 -7.96 -16.94
C ILE A 102 -13.97 -8.27 -18.02
N GLY A 103 -14.47 -8.44 -19.23
CA GLY A 103 -13.65 -8.71 -20.39
C GLY A 103 -13.00 -7.41 -20.74
N SER A 104 -11.93 -7.04 -20.01
CA SER A 104 -10.69 -6.39 -20.41
C SER A 104 -10.70 -5.30 -21.49
N GLY A 105 -11.84 -4.82 -21.95
CA GLY A 105 -11.99 -3.82 -22.99
C GLY A 105 -11.84 -2.43 -22.39
N ASP A 106 -11.17 -1.54 -23.11
CA ASP A 106 -10.90 -0.16 -22.68
C ASP A 106 -12.14 0.57 -22.17
N SER A 107 -13.32 0.25 -22.70
CA SER A 107 -14.61 0.87 -22.35
C SER A 107 -14.98 0.67 -20.88
N ASP A 108 -14.77 -0.52 -20.34
CA ASP A 108 -15.13 -0.85 -18.96
C ASP A 108 -14.16 -0.19 -17.97
N VAL A 109 -12.87 -0.14 -18.32
CA VAL A 109 -11.86 0.53 -17.48
C VAL A 109 -12.07 2.04 -17.46
N GLN A 110 -12.37 2.65 -18.62
CA GLN A 110 -12.68 4.07 -18.71
C GLN A 110 -13.92 4.45 -17.89
N TYR A 111 -14.95 3.59 -17.89
CA TYR A 111 -16.13 3.76 -17.05
C TYR A 111 -15.79 3.72 -15.55
N LEU A 112 -14.96 2.77 -15.11
CA LEU A 112 -14.49 2.70 -13.72
C LEU A 112 -13.74 3.99 -13.32
N LEU A 113 -12.92 4.56 -14.19
CA LEU A 113 -12.19 5.79 -13.90
C LEU A 113 -13.09 7.03 -13.77
N SER A 114 -14.21 7.06 -14.50
CA SER A 114 -15.15 8.19 -14.51
C SER A 114 -16.00 8.34 -13.24
N GLN A 115 -16.06 7.33 -12.37
CA GLN A 115 -16.87 7.42 -11.15
C GLN A 115 -16.17 8.31 -10.11
N ALA A 116 -16.88 9.29 -9.54
CA ALA A 116 -16.33 10.15 -8.49
C ALA A 116 -16.44 9.47 -7.11
N PRO A 117 -15.42 9.59 -6.22
CA PRO A 117 -15.51 9.09 -4.87
C PRO A 117 -16.48 9.93 -4.01
N THR A 118 -17.25 9.26 -3.15
CA THR A 118 -18.08 9.89 -2.13
C THR A 118 -17.24 10.24 -0.89
N PRO A 119 -17.51 11.35 -0.17
CA PRO A 119 -16.67 11.83 0.94
C PRO A 119 -16.50 10.86 2.14
N GLU A 120 -17.40 9.88 2.32
CA GLU A 120 -17.44 8.97 3.49
C GLU A 120 -16.84 7.58 3.20
N ASP A 121 -15.90 7.50 2.26
CA ASP A 121 -15.42 6.20 1.80
C ASP A 121 -14.46 5.52 2.79
N GLN A 122 -14.99 4.57 3.57
CA GLN A 122 -14.22 3.69 4.46
C GLN A 122 -13.10 2.95 3.72
N THR A 123 -13.26 2.69 2.42
CA THR A 123 -12.25 2.03 1.58
C THR A 123 -11.02 2.91 1.38
N ALA A 124 -11.20 4.23 1.25
CA ALA A 124 -10.09 5.19 1.14
C ALA A 124 -9.25 5.22 2.42
N THR A 125 -9.92 5.18 3.58
CA THR A 125 -9.25 5.11 4.88
C THR A 125 -8.46 3.81 5.03
N LEU A 126 -9.07 2.66 4.74
CA LEU A 126 -8.41 1.35 4.80
C LEU A 126 -7.21 1.27 3.85
N PHE A 127 -7.38 1.67 2.59
CA PHE A 127 -6.30 1.66 1.60
C PHE A 127 -5.11 2.54 2.05
N ARG A 128 -5.38 3.73 2.60
CA ARG A 128 -4.34 4.62 3.13
C ARG A 128 -3.59 3.99 4.32
N ILE A 129 -4.31 3.33 5.23
CA ILE A 129 -3.72 2.68 6.40
C ILE A 129 -2.84 1.51 5.95
N GLU A 130 -3.38 0.62 5.12
CA GLU A 130 -2.67 -0.57 4.66
C GLU A 130 -1.47 -0.24 3.78
N TYR A 131 -1.55 0.82 2.98
CA TYR A 131 -0.43 1.31 2.19
C TYR A 131 0.70 1.84 3.09
N ARG A 132 0.35 2.67 4.08
CA ARG A 132 1.32 3.18 5.08
C ARG A 132 1.99 2.04 5.82
N ARG A 133 1.22 1.03 6.20
CA ARG A 133 1.73 -0.18 6.87
C ARG A 133 2.71 -0.94 5.99
N ALA A 134 2.38 -1.15 4.72
CA ALA A 134 3.25 -1.84 3.76
C ALA A 134 4.59 -1.11 3.58
N ARG A 135 4.53 0.21 3.34
CA ARG A 135 5.74 1.04 3.14
C ARG A 135 6.58 1.10 4.40
N PHE A 136 5.94 1.24 5.56
CA PHE A 136 6.64 1.17 6.84
C PHE A 136 7.35 -0.17 7.03
N GLN A 137 6.69 -1.29 6.73
CA GLN A 137 7.28 -2.62 6.87
C GLN A 137 8.48 -2.81 5.91
N GLN A 138 8.36 -2.37 4.65
CA GLN A 138 9.46 -2.42 3.69
C GLN A 138 10.66 -1.60 4.17
N ALA A 139 10.44 -0.34 4.56
CA ALA A 139 11.50 0.53 5.06
C ALA A 139 12.12 0.00 6.37
N ALA A 140 11.30 -0.55 7.26
CA ALA A 140 11.75 -1.17 8.50
C ALA A 140 12.72 -2.34 8.23
N GLU A 141 12.40 -3.25 7.29
CA GLU A 141 13.29 -4.36 6.93
C GLU A 141 14.63 -3.89 6.37
N LYS A 142 14.63 -2.85 5.51
CA LYS A 142 15.87 -2.29 4.96
C LYS A 142 16.79 -1.70 6.03
N VAL A 143 16.23 -0.95 6.99
CA VAL A 143 17.04 -0.25 8.01
C VAL A 143 17.36 -1.12 9.21
N LYS A 144 16.70 -2.28 9.38
CA LYS A 144 16.89 -3.20 10.52
C LYS A 144 18.36 -3.52 10.78
N ASN A 145 19.10 -3.85 9.73
CA ASN A 145 20.52 -4.23 9.81
C ASN A 145 21.47 -3.06 10.14
N GLN A 146 20.96 -1.80 10.14
CA GLN A 146 21.74 -0.61 10.48
C GLN A 146 21.75 -0.31 11.99
N PHE A 147 20.94 -1.03 12.77
CA PHE A 147 20.84 -0.84 14.22
C PHE A 147 21.37 -2.06 14.97
N SER A 148 21.82 -1.86 16.21
CA SER A 148 22.08 -2.98 17.11
C SER A 148 20.78 -3.70 17.45
N GLU A 149 20.87 -5.02 17.63
CA GLU A 149 19.73 -5.88 17.98
C GLU A 149 18.92 -5.31 19.16
N LEU A 150 19.61 -4.82 20.19
CA LEU A 150 18.98 -4.21 21.37
C LEU A 150 18.16 -2.95 21.04
N THR A 151 18.70 -2.08 20.18
CA THR A 151 18.04 -0.84 19.75
C THR A 151 16.80 -1.17 18.90
N TRP A 152 16.93 -2.17 18.03
CA TRP A 152 15.85 -2.68 17.21
C TRP A 152 14.73 -3.28 18.06
N GLN A 153 15.06 -4.13 19.04
CA GLN A 153 14.10 -4.73 19.97
C GLN A 153 13.33 -3.69 20.78
N CYS A 154 14.03 -2.67 21.29
CA CYS A 154 13.39 -1.54 21.99
C CYS A 154 12.33 -0.86 21.12
N PHE A 155 12.64 -0.63 19.84
CA PHE A 155 11.71 -0.07 18.88
C PHE A 155 10.55 -1.03 18.56
N TRP A 156 10.85 -2.29 18.27
CA TRP A 156 9.85 -3.28 17.83
C TRP A 156 8.80 -3.55 18.91
N GLN A 157 9.25 -3.83 20.14
CA GLN A 157 8.36 -4.10 21.27
C GLN A 157 7.46 -2.88 21.59
N THR A 158 8.01 -1.66 21.49
CA THR A 158 7.25 -0.45 21.82
C THR A 158 6.35 0.06 20.69
N SER A 159 6.74 -0.12 19.43
CA SER A 159 6.07 0.52 18.28
C SER A 159 5.24 -0.45 17.45
N VAL A 160 5.58 -1.74 17.45
CA VAL A 160 4.86 -2.78 16.69
C VAL A 160 4.02 -3.64 17.61
N GLU A 161 4.59 -4.06 18.75
CA GLU A 161 3.88 -4.89 19.74
C GLU A 161 3.09 -4.07 20.77
N ASN A 162 3.18 -2.73 20.71
CA ASN A 162 2.50 -1.79 21.61
C ASN A 162 2.75 -2.04 23.11
N GLN A 163 3.92 -2.56 23.47
CA GLN A 163 4.34 -2.70 24.87
C GLN A 163 4.71 -1.33 25.47
N SER A 164 4.53 -1.18 26.79
CA SER A 164 4.91 0.06 27.47
C SER A 164 6.43 0.24 27.51
N VAL A 165 6.89 1.48 27.38
CA VAL A 165 8.31 1.80 27.41
C VAL A 165 8.93 1.40 28.75
N GLU A 166 8.16 1.52 29.82
CA GLU A 166 8.53 1.15 31.18
C GLU A 166 8.75 -0.37 31.29
N HIS A 167 7.86 -1.18 30.71
CA HIS A 167 8.00 -2.63 30.69
C HIS A 167 9.23 -3.08 29.88
N VAL A 168 9.40 -2.51 28.68
CA VAL A 168 10.54 -2.81 27.79
C VAL A 168 11.86 -2.39 28.41
N ALA A 169 11.89 -1.24 29.10
CA ALA A 169 13.07 -0.78 29.82
C ALA A 169 13.47 -1.78 30.93
N SER A 170 12.50 -2.26 31.71
CA SER A 170 12.73 -3.25 32.75
C SER A 170 13.16 -4.62 32.19
N SER A 171 12.55 -5.10 31.10
CA SER A 171 12.88 -6.41 30.52
C SER A 171 14.27 -6.45 29.88
N ILE A 172 14.69 -5.34 29.25
CA ILE A 172 15.97 -5.23 28.54
C ILE A 172 17.11 -4.69 29.46
N GLY A 173 16.79 -4.29 30.69
CA GLY A 173 17.78 -3.75 31.64
C GLY A 173 18.32 -2.38 31.22
N LYS A 174 17.46 -1.53 30.65
CA LYS A 174 17.80 -0.16 30.21
C LYS A 174 16.93 0.88 30.90
N THR A 175 17.33 2.14 30.80
CA THR A 175 16.50 3.24 31.30
C THR A 175 15.37 3.52 30.32
N VAL A 176 14.22 3.99 30.82
CA VAL A 176 13.09 4.44 30.00
C VAL A 176 13.54 5.48 28.97
N GLY A 177 14.45 6.38 29.35
CA GLY A 177 15.05 7.36 28.43
C GLY A 177 15.84 6.71 27.28
N ALA A 178 16.63 5.68 27.56
CA ALA A 178 17.36 4.95 26.52
C ALA A 178 16.42 4.24 25.53
N VAL A 179 15.33 3.64 26.02
CA VAL A 179 14.30 3.01 25.16
C VAL A 179 13.60 4.06 24.29
N ARG A 180 13.26 5.24 24.83
CA ARG A 180 12.68 6.35 24.05
C ARG A 180 13.64 6.84 22.96
N VAL A 181 14.92 7.01 23.29
CA VAL A 181 15.94 7.43 22.32
C VAL A 181 16.12 6.38 21.22
N ALA A 182 16.21 5.10 21.58
CA ALA A 182 16.27 3.99 20.61
C ALA A 182 15.08 4.03 19.65
N ARG A 183 13.86 4.13 20.19
CA ARG A 183 12.63 4.26 19.40
C ARG A 183 12.67 5.46 18.45
N CYS A 184 13.03 6.63 18.95
CA CYS A 184 13.09 7.85 18.13
C CYS A 184 14.13 7.74 17.01
N ARG A 185 15.31 7.16 17.29
CA ARG A 185 16.37 6.96 16.28
C ARG A 185 15.93 6.04 15.15
N VAL A 186 15.33 4.90 15.50
CA VAL A 186 14.83 3.94 14.50
C VAL A 186 13.70 4.58 13.68
N LEU A 187 12.74 5.25 14.34
CA LEU A 187 11.66 5.95 13.63
C LEU A 187 12.16 7.06 12.70
N ALA A 188 13.18 7.82 13.11
CA ALA A 188 13.77 8.85 12.27
C ALA A 188 14.39 8.23 11.01
N LYS A 189 15.13 7.13 11.15
CA LYS A 189 15.76 6.46 10.00
C LYS A 189 14.75 5.80 9.07
N ILE A 190 13.68 5.20 9.61
CA ILE A 190 12.57 4.69 8.78
C ILE A 190 11.90 5.81 8.01
N ARG A 191 11.69 6.98 8.62
CA ARG A 191 11.11 8.15 7.91
C ARG A 191 12.04 8.66 6.82
N GLU A 192 13.34 8.72 7.08
CA GLU A 192 14.35 9.09 6.10
C GLU A 192 14.37 8.12 4.91
N GLU A 193 14.37 6.80 5.17
CA GLU A 193 14.29 5.77 4.12
C GLU A 193 13.01 5.91 3.28
N ILE A 194 11.87 6.14 3.94
CA ILE A 194 10.59 6.36 3.26
C ILE A 194 10.63 7.61 2.38
N GLN A 195 11.38 8.66 2.78
CA GLN A 195 11.51 9.91 2.04
C GLN A 195 12.49 9.77 0.87
N ASN A 196 13.64 9.12 1.07
CA ASN A 196 14.61 8.84 0.01
C ASN A 196 13.98 7.96 -1.08
N ASP A 197 13.17 6.97 -0.67
CA ASP A 197 12.36 6.17 -1.58
C ASP A 197 11.27 6.97 -2.33
N ILE A 198 11.06 8.26 -2.06
CA ILE A 198 10.14 9.12 -2.83
C ILE A 198 10.93 9.98 -3.82
N ASP A 199 12.12 10.42 -3.42
CA ASP A 199 12.93 11.40 -4.14
C ASP A 199 13.87 10.77 -5.20
N GLU A 200 14.08 9.45 -5.16
CA GLU A 200 14.73 8.63 -6.22
C GLU A 200 13.72 8.04 -7.21
#